data_AF-A0A931SK52-F1
#
_entry.id   AF-A0A931SK52-F1
#
_cell.length_a   1.000
_cell.length_b   1.000
_cell.length_c   1.000
_cell.angle_alpha   90.00
_cell.angle_beta   90.00
_cell.angle_gamma   90.00
#
_symmetry.space_group_name_H-M   'P 1'
#
loop_
_entity.id
_entity.type
_entity.pdbx_description
1 polymer ?
#
loop_
_entity_poly.entity_id
_entity_poly.type
_entity_poly.pdbx_seq_one_letter_code
_entity_poly.pdbx_strand_id
1 'polypeptide(L)'
;MNVLLPLVLVLSPIKVESARFTISQEGKRIGTEEFSIVQRQDGYLVEGRTQIGDLRISSRMELDPKLIPTSYEYSSPQGSILVKVAEPVSELQSVAGGET
;
A
#
# COMPACT_ATOMS: atom_id res chain seq x y z
N MET A 1 -37.41 -21.92 19.80
CA MET A 1 -36.06 -21.64 20.31
C MET A 1 -35.19 -21.28 19.11
N ASN A 2 -35.21 -20.00 18.71
CA ASN A 2 -34.52 -19.52 17.49
C ASN A 2 -33.14 -18.98 17.88
N VAL A 3 -32.11 -19.80 17.68
CA VAL A 3 -30.70 -19.41 17.90
C VAL A 3 -30.03 -19.30 16.53
N LEU A 4 -30.26 -18.19 15.82
CA LEU A 4 -29.66 -17.95 14.49
C LEU A 4 -29.18 -16.50 14.27
N LEU A 5 -28.87 -15.75 15.32
CA LEU A 5 -28.20 -14.45 15.18
C LEU A 5 -27.09 -14.31 16.22
N PRO A 6 -25.85 -14.64 15.85
CA PRO A 6 -24.83 -13.60 16.00
C PRO A 6 -23.75 -13.63 14.90
N LEU A 7 -24.04 -14.05 13.66
CA LEU A 7 -23.02 -14.01 12.59
C LEU A 7 -22.97 -12.66 11.85
N VAL A 8 -23.97 -11.80 12.01
CA VAL A 8 -24.06 -10.51 11.29
C VAL A 8 -23.14 -9.44 11.91
N LEU A 9 -22.63 -9.64 13.14
CA LEU A 9 -21.79 -8.66 13.84
C LEU A 9 -20.30 -8.67 13.43
N VAL A 10 -19.88 -9.56 12.53
CA VAL A 10 -18.47 -9.68 12.13
C VAL A 10 -18.15 -8.91 10.82
N LEU A 11 -19.15 -8.29 10.19
CA LEU A 11 -18.99 -7.51 8.97
C LEU A 11 -19.06 -6.00 9.28
N SER A 12 -18.24 -5.52 10.21
CA SER A 12 -18.03 -4.07 10.29
C SER A 12 -17.52 -3.60 8.93
N PRO A 13 -18.12 -2.55 8.34
CA PRO A 13 -17.67 -2.04 7.05
C PRO A 13 -16.24 -1.55 7.21
N ILE A 14 -15.31 -2.25 6.56
CA ILE A 14 -13.92 -1.80 6.46
C ILE A 14 -13.97 -0.46 5.71
N LYS A 15 -13.70 0.63 6.41
CA LYS A 15 -13.68 1.96 5.79
C LYS A 15 -12.49 1.99 4.83
N VAL A 16 -12.78 2.03 3.54
CA VAL A 16 -11.79 2.20 2.48
C VAL A 16 -11.87 3.64 2.00
N GLU A 17 -10.77 4.37 2.16
CA GLU A 17 -10.60 5.68 1.53
C GLU A 17 -9.78 5.49 0.26
N SER A 18 -10.07 6.23 -0.80
CA SER A 18 -9.34 6.12 -2.06
C SER A 18 -9.21 7.48 -2.72
N ALA A 19 -8.06 7.71 -3.34
CA ALA A 19 -7.80 8.95 -4.05
C ALA A 19 -6.87 8.71 -5.23
N ARG A 20 -6.81 9.72 -6.09
CA ARG A 20 -5.96 9.75 -7.26
C ARG A 20 -5.27 11.09 -7.34
N PHE A 21 -3.98 11.09 -7.67
CA PHE A 21 -3.25 12.30 -7.98
C PHE A 21 -2.45 12.20 -9.27
N THR A 22 -2.14 13.36 -9.83
CA THR A 22 -1.29 13.48 -11.02
C THR A 22 0.15 13.67 -10.58
N ILE A 23 1.07 12.95 -11.23
CA ILE A 23 2.51 13.12 -11.03
C ILE A 23 3.02 14.04 -12.13
N SER A 24 3.67 15.13 -11.73
CA SER A 24 4.21 16.14 -12.63
C SER A 24 5.70 16.35 -12.39
N GLN A 25 6.45 16.53 -13.47
CA GLN A 25 7.87 16.91 -13.46
C GLN A 25 8.03 18.15 -14.34
N GLU A 26 8.67 19.20 -13.82
CA GLU A 26 8.86 20.48 -14.52
C GLU A 26 7.55 21.07 -15.08
N GLY A 27 6.46 20.93 -14.32
CA GLY A 27 5.13 21.40 -14.73
C GLY A 27 4.43 20.56 -15.80
N LYS A 28 5.07 19.50 -16.32
CA LYS A 28 4.46 18.55 -17.26
C LYS A 28 3.99 17.31 -16.52
N ARG A 29 2.80 16.83 -16.88
CA ARG A 29 2.29 15.55 -16.38
C ARG A 29 3.15 14.40 -16.92
N ILE A 30 3.69 13.59 -16.02
CA ILE A 30 4.47 12.39 -16.35
C ILE A 30 3.78 11.09 -15.93
N GLY A 31 2.75 11.18 -15.07
CA GLY A 31 2.09 9.98 -14.56
C GLY A 31 0.85 10.25 -13.71
N THR A 32 0.34 9.19 -13.12
CA THR A 32 -0.72 9.23 -12.10
C THR A 32 -0.49 8.16 -11.05
N GLU A 33 -0.93 8.44 -9.83
CA GLU A 33 -1.05 7.47 -8.74
C GLU A 33 -2.51 7.32 -8.37
N GLU A 34 -2.95 6.08 -8.20
CA GLU A 34 -4.21 5.73 -7.55
C GLU A 34 -3.88 4.95 -6.28
N PHE A 35 -4.40 5.40 -5.14
CA PHE A 35 -4.15 4.73 -3.87
C PHE A 35 -5.42 4.53 -3.06
N SER A 36 -5.38 3.53 -2.19
CA SER A 36 -6.42 3.24 -1.21
C SER A 36 -5.83 3.08 0.18
N ILE A 37 -6.59 3.49 1.19
CA ILE A 37 -6.25 3.34 2.61
C ILE A 37 -7.33 2.49 3.26
N VAL A 38 -6.91 1.45 3.94
CA VAL A 38 -7.77 0.47 4.59
C VAL A 38 -7.39 0.38 6.05
N GLN A 39 -8.33 0.64 6.96
CA GLN A 39 -8.11 0.41 8.38
C GLN A 39 -8.05 -1.09 8.68
N ARG A 40 -7.04 -1.51 9.42
CA ARG A 40 -6.85 -2.87 9.95
C ARG A 40 -6.95 -2.83 11.49
N GLN A 41 -6.95 -4.01 12.12
CA GLN A 41 -7.00 -4.11 13.59
C GLN A 41 -5.85 -3.35 14.26
N ASP A 42 -4.65 -3.43 13.69
CA ASP A 42 -3.42 -2.88 14.28
C ASP A 42 -2.83 -1.68 13.50
N GLY A 43 -3.67 -0.95 12.76
CA GLY A 43 -3.24 0.25 12.03
C GLY A 43 -3.88 0.37 10.66
N TYR A 44 -3.07 0.68 9.64
CA TYR A 44 -3.57 0.96 8.30
C TYR A 44 -2.73 0.28 7.23
N LEU A 45 -3.38 -0.09 6.14
CA LEU A 45 -2.75 -0.51 4.92
C LEU A 45 -3.00 0.56 3.85
N VAL A 46 -1.94 1.01 3.20
CA VAL A 46 -2.01 1.82 1.99
C VAL A 46 -1.57 0.96 0.81
N GLU A 47 -2.39 0.88 -0.23
CA GLU A 47 -2.04 0.22 -1.49
C GLU A 47 -2.11 1.23 -2.62
N GLY A 48 -1.05 1.30 -3.43
CA GLY A 48 -0.89 2.27 -4.50
C GLY A 48 -0.57 1.62 -5.84
N ARG A 49 -1.00 2.28 -6.92
CA ARG A 49 -0.73 1.90 -8.31
C ARG A 49 -0.31 3.15 -9.10
N THR A 50 0.98 3.23 -9.36
CA THR A 50 1.59 4.33 -10.10
C THR A 50 1.75 3.92 -11.56
N GLN A 51 1.39 4.83 -12.45
CA GLN A 51 1.74 4.76 -13.87
C GLN A 51 2.58 5.97 -14.26
N ILE A 52 3.81 5.74 -14.75
CA ILE A 52 4.71 6.76 -15.31
C ILE A 52 5.13 6.29 -16.71
N GLY A 53 4.62 6.94 -17.75
CA GLY A 53 4.72 6.42 -19.12
C GLY A 53 4.17 4.99 -19.22
N ASP A 54 5.01 4.06 -19.70
CA ASP A 54 4.70 2.63 -19.79
C ASP A 54 5.05 1.85 -18.52
N LEU A 55 5.73 2.48 -17.56
CA LEU A 55 6.11 1.85 -16.29
C LEU A 55 4.91 1.81 -15.36
N ARG A 56 4.62 0.61 -14.84
CA ARG A 56 3.65 0.37 -13.76
C ARG A 56 4.40 -0.01 -12.49
N ILE A 57 4.10 0.69 -11.41
CA ILE A 57 4.65 0.41 -10.09
C ILE A 57 3.47 0.13 -9.16
N SER A 58 3.55 -0.95 -8.40
CA SER A 58 2.64 -1.21 -7.29
C SER A 58 3.36 -0.86 -6.00
N SER A 59 2.66 -0.22 -5.07
CA SER A 59 3.21 0.10 -3.74
C SER A 59 2.28 -0.42 -2.65
N ARG A 60 2.89 -0.77 -1.52
CA ARG A 60 2.19 -1.21 -0.32
C ARG A 60 2.89 -0.62 0.90
N MET A 61 2.14 0.04 1.78
CA MET A 61 2.66 0.60 3.02
C MET A 61 1.81 0.10 4.19
N GLU A 62 2.44 -0.35 5.25
CA GLU A 62 1.76 -0.61 6.52
C GLU A 62 2.12 0.52 7.49
N LEU A 63 1.08 1.04 8.15
CA LEU A 63 1.18 2.10 9.15
C LEU A 63 0.66 1.57 10.49
N ASP A 64 1.26 2.00 11.59
CA ASP A 64 0.73 1.76 12.93
C ASP A 64 -0.53 2.62 13.20
N PRO A 65 -1.20 2.47 14.37
CA PRO A 65 -2.37 3.28 14.71
C PRO A 65 -2.08 4.79 14.84
N LYS A 66 -0.81 5.20 14.96
CA LYS A 66 -0.36 6.59 14.99
C LYS A 66 0.04 7.11 13.61
N LEU A 67 -0.23 6.35 12.54
CA LEU A 67 0.12 6.65 11.15
C LEU A 67 1.63 6.67 10.89
N ILE A 68 2.42 5.96 11.70
CA ILE A 68 3.86 5.82 11.52
C ILE A 68 4.11 4.61 10.62
N PRO A 69 4.89 4.74 9.52
CA PRO A 69 5.23 3.61 8.66
C PRO A 69 5.99 2.52 9.41
N THR A 70 5.52 1.28 9.27
CA THR A 70 6.16 0.05 9.80
C THR A 70 6.75 -0.80 8.67
N SER A 71 6.18 -0.70 7.46
CA SER A 71 6.78 -1.26 6.26
C SER A 71 6.39 -0.48 5.02
N TYR A 72 7.25 -0.52 4.01
CA TYR A 72 6.99 0.01 2.69
C TYR A 72 7.59 -0.91 1.63
N GLU A 73 6.76 -1.36 0.70
CA GLU A 73 7.15 -2.12 -0.46
C GLU A 73 6.80 -1.34 -1.72
N TYR A 74 7.69 -1.35 -2.70
CA TYR A 74 7.32 -1.05 -4.08
C TYR A 74 7.81 -2.15 -5.00
N SER A 75 7.04 -2.42 -6.04
CA SER A 75 7.32 -3.44 -7.05
C SER A 75 7.10 -2.87 -8.44
N SER A 76 8.05 -3.13 -9.33
CA SER A 76 7.99 -2.83 -10.76
C SER A 76 8.41 -4.07 -11.56
N PRO A 77 8.31 -4.05 -12.90
CA PRO A 77 8.81 -5.15 -13.72
C PRO A 77 10.29 -5.48 -13.52
N GLN A 78 11.09 -4.53 -13.01
CA GLN A 78 12.52 -4.69 -12.77
C GLN A 78 12.84 -5.31 -11.41
N GLY A 79 11.84 -5.50 -10.54
CA GLY A 79 12.04 -6.04 -9.20
C GLY A 79 11.18 -5.39 -8.14
N SER A 80 11.44 -5.72 -6.89
CA SER A 80 10.82 -5.11 -5.72
C SER A 80 11.83 -4.74 -4.67
N ILE A 81 11.48 -3.72 -3.88
CA ILE A 81 12.18 -3.35 -2.66
C ILE A 81 11.17 -3.32 -1.53
N LEU A 82 11.51 -4.00 -0.44
CA LEU A 82 10.79 -3.95 0.82
C LEU A 82 11.69 -3.30 1.88
N VAL A 83 11.16 -2.30 2.56
CA VAL A 83 11.75 -1.67 3.73
C VAL A 83 10.88 -2.01 4.93
N LYS A 84 11.45 -2.64 5.96
CA LYS A 84 10.81 -2.78 7.26
C LYS A 84 11.36 -1.70 8.17
N VAL A 85 10.48 -0.81 8.62
CA VAL A 85 10.84 0.33 9.44
C VAL A 85 10.79 -0.10 10.90
N ALA A 86 11.94 -0.10 11.56
CA ALA A 86 12.06 -0.43 12.97
C ALA A 86 13.13 0.45 13.61
N GLU A 87 12.96 0.73 14.90
CA GLU A 87 14.03 1.32 15.72
C GLU A 87 14.90 0.21 16.32
N PRO A 88 16.24 0.38 16.40
CA PRO A 88 17.02 1.52 15.93
C PRO A 88 17.44 1.42 14.45
N VAL A 89 17.24 0.27 13.81
CA VAL A 89 17.71 0.00 12.45
C VAL A 89 16.59 -0.62 11.61
N SER A 90 16.35 -0.02 10.45
CA SER A 90 15.44 -0.54 9.44
C SER A 90 16.10 -1.63 8.59
N GLU A 91 15.33 -2.62 8.17
CA GLU A 91 15.79 -3.68 7.26
C GLU A 91 15.40 -3.34 5.82
N LEU A 92 16.30 -3.60 4.88
CA LEU A 92 16.04 -3.47 3.45
C LEU A 92 16.23 -4.82 2.76
N GLN A 93 15.25 -5.20 1.96
CA GLN A 93 15.27 -6.39 1.12
C GLN A 93 14.99 -5.99 -0.33
N SER A 94 15.75 -6.54 -1.26
CA SER A 94 15.56 -6.29 -2.69
C SER A 94 15.51 -7.60 -3.46
N VAL A 95 14.60 -7.65 -4.42
CA VAL A 95 14.50 -8.74 -5.40
C VAL A 95 14.66 -8.10 -6.77
N ALA A 96 15.70 -8.48 -7.51
CA ALA A 96 15.84 -8.06 -8.90
C ALA A 96 15.01 -8.98 -9.80
N GLY A 97 14.19 -8.40 -10.66
CA GLY A 97 13.47 -9.11 -11.71
C GLY A 97 14.38 -9.33 -12.92
N GLY A 98 14.54 -10.58 -13.33
CA GLY A 98 15.23 -10.95 -14.56
C GLY A 98 14.81 -12.34 -15.02
N GLU A 99 14.20 -12.44 -16.20
CA GLU A 99 14.32 -13.63 -17.02
C GLU A 99 15.78 -13.73 -17.46
N THR A 100 16.46 -14.85 -17.18
CA THR A 100 17.65 -15.26 -17.93
C THR A 100 17.25 -15.81 -19.29
#